data_AF-A0A1I1E067-F1
#
_entry.id   AF-A0A1I1E067-F1
#
_cell.length_a   1.000
_cell.length_b   1.000
_cell.length_c   1.000
_cell.angle_alpha   90.00
_cell.angle_beta   90.00
_cell.angle_gamma   90.00
#
_symmetry.space_group_name_H-M   'P 1'
#
loop_
_entity.id
_entity.type
_entity.pdbx_description
1 polymer ?
#
loop_
_entity_poly.entity_id
_entity_poly.type
_entity_poly.pdbx_seq_one_letter_code
_entity_poly.pdbx_strand_id
1 'polypeptide(L)'
;MKYFGKNTWVYLDGEFVKADNTRIDVFGQSLHYGYAAIEGIRAYNTHNGIRLFKGEQHYERLRLSCDRVGIPFPWETDLLIEKTYQLLEKNNLRSAYVRPMVLTGHNMYLTPSEDSSIVILAWEWGPFLGTDLIHVTCSPYQRPNPHAIPPDAKIAGQYVASILATTEATKRGYDEAILMDSEGHVAQASSNNLFIEKDGRLYTPALGHVFPGITRQTVLEIAKALNVDVIEKQISPEELKNADSAFLTGTATGIVGIAAIDGTHFPEEWADTVGATIQRAYKNLTLEKENYEVII
;
A
#
# COMPACT_ATOMS: atom_id res chain seq x y z
N MET A 1 5.93 15.37 12.30
CA MET A 1 4.69 14.86 12.92
C MET A 1 5.07 13.74 13.89
N LYS A 2 4.67 13.78 15.16
CA LYS A 2 4.93 12.65 16.08
C LYS A 2 3.88 11.57 15.81
N TYR A 3 4.32 10.43 15.31
CA TYR A 3 3.49 9.28 14.97
C TYR A 3 2.87 8.61 16.21
N PHE A 4 3.58 8.61 17.35
CA PHE A 4 3.09 8.04 18.61
C PHE A 4 3.70 8.77 19.82
N GLY A 5 3.17 8.50 21.01
CA GLY A 5 3.76 8.91 22.29
C GLY A 5 3.42 7.95 23.42
N LYS A 6 3.87 8.27 24.63
CA LYS A 6 3.73 7.41 25.82
C LYS A 6 2.28 7.00 26.13
N ASN A 7 1.33 7.86 25.77
CA ASN A 7 -0.10 7.65 26.01
C ASN A 7 -0.82 6.95 24.84
N THR A 8 -0.13 6.68 23.73
CA THR A 8 -0.72 5.96 22.59
C THR A 8 -1.07 4.53 23.01
N TRP A 9 -2.31 4.11 22.73
CA TRP A 9 -2.75 2.74 22.89
C TRP A 9 -2.35 1.93 21.66
N VAL A 10 -2.02 0.67 21.89
CA VAL A 10 -1.68 -0.36 20.92
C VAL A 10 -2.49 -1.60 21.27
N TYR A 11 -2.97 -2.34 20.27
CA TYR A 11 -3.51 -3.68 20.49
C TYR A 11 -2.37 -4.69 20.28
N LEU A 12 -2.13 -5.56 21.26
CA LEU A 12 -1.10 -6.59 21.25
C LEU A 12 -1.70 -7.87 21.84
N ASP A 13 -1.79 -8.93 21.03
CA ASP A 13 -2.21 -10.28 21.44
C ASP A 13 -3.46 -10.33 22.35
N GLY A 14 -4.53 -9.63 21.96
CA GLY A 14 -5.79 -9.62 22.71
C GLY A 14 -5.95 -8.48 23.70
N GLU A 15 -4.87 -7.77 24.03
CA GLU A 15 -4.87 -6.71 25.03
C GLU A 15 -4.61 -5.32 24.44
N PHE A 16 -5.19 -4.29 25.06
CA PHE A 16 -4.84 -2.90 24.78
C PHE A 16 -3.80 -2.43 25.79
N VAL A 17 -2.59 -2.17 25.31
CA VAL A 17 -1.47 -1.71 26.12
C VAL A 17 -1.02 -0.33 25.69
N LYS A 18 -0.30 0.38 26.56
CA LYS A 18 0.38 1.62 26.16
C LYS A 18 1.62 1.30 25.33
N ALA A 19 1.93 2.15 24.36
CA ALA A 19 3.09 1.97 23.47
C ALA A 19 4.41 1.74 24.24
N ASP A 20 4.64 2.46 25.34
CA ASP A 20 5.83 2.31 26.21
C ASP A 20 5.92 0.93 26.91
N ASN A 21 4.79 0.23 27.03
CA ASN A 21 4.70 -1.10 27.64
C ASN A 21 4.81 -2.23 26.62
N THR A 22 4.92 -1.91 25.32
CA THR A 22 5.18 -2.93 24.31
C THR A 22 6.63 -3.44 24.41
N ARG A 23 6.81 -4.72 24.14
CA ARG A 23 8.11 -5.40 24.08
C ARG A 23 8.15 -6.20 22.79
N ILE A 24 9.32 -6.24 22.16
CA ILE A 24 9.59 -7.14 21.03
C ILE A 24 10.57 -8.21 21.47
N ASP A 25 10.46 -9.40 20.90
CA ASP A 25 11.48 -10.43 21.06
C ASP A 25 12.72 -10.07 20.24
N VAL A 26 13.80 -9.70 20.92
CA VAL A 26 15.07 -9.35 20.27
C VAL A 26 15.80 -10.54 19.66
N PHE A 27 15.35 -11.76 19.93
CA PHE A 27 15.79 -12.98 19.25
C PHE A 27 14.80 -13.43 18.17
N GLY A 28 13.73 -12.68 17.96
CA GLY A 28 12.65 -13.00 17.01
C GLY A 28 13.08 -12.93 15.55
N GLN A 29 12.62 -13.89 14.73
CA GLN A 29 12.90 -13.92 13.29
C GLN A 29 12.43 -12.65 12.55
N SER A 30 11.40 -11.99 13.05
CA SER A 30 10.93 -10.73 12.46
C SER A 30 12.00 -9.64 12.47
N LEU A 31 12.81 -9.58 13.53
CA LEU A 31 13.89 -8.60 13.66
C LEU A 31 15.12 -9.01 12.86
N HIS A 32 15.52 -10.29 12.94
CA HIS A 32 16.77 -10.78 12.34
C HIS A 32 16.67 -11.04 10.84
N TYR A 33 15.50 -11.48 10.36
CA TYR A 33 15.31 -11.95 8.99
C TYR A 33 14.21 -11.20 8.23
N GLY A 34 13.55 -10.22 8.86
CA GLY A 34 12.41 -9.51 8.26
C GLY A 34 11.19 -10.40 8.02
N TYR A 35 11.14 -11.55 8.69
CA TYR A 35 10.06 -12.54 8.57
C TYR A 35 8.86 -12.11 9.41
N ALA A 36 8.06 -11.21 8.84
CA ALA A 36 6.86 -10.66 9.45
C ALA A 36 5.88 -10.26 8.35
N ALA A 37 4.60 -10.56 8.53
CA ALA A 37 3.56 -10.04 7.64
C ALA A 37 3.08 -8.68 8.14
N ILE A 38 2.80 -7.76 7.23
CA ILE A 38 2.35 -6.40 7.58
C ILE A 38 1.17 -5.99 6.73
N GLU A 39 0.36 -5.05 7.23
CA GLU A 39 -0.65 -4.37 6.45
C GLU A 39 -0.69 -2.85 6.65
N GLY A 40 -1.37 -2.16 5.74
CA GLY A 40 -1.70 -0.76 5.83
C GLY A 40 -3.17 -0.55 5.49
N ILE A 41 -3.94 -0.07 6.46
CA ILE A 41 -5.38 0.21 6.34
C ILE A 41 -5.61 1.70 6.61
N ARG A 42 -6.53 2.33 5.89
CA ARG A 42 -6.96 3.71 6.16
C ARG A 42 -8.32 3.72 6.86
N ALA A 43 -8.37 4.45 7.97
CA ALA A 43 -9.62 4.88 8.58
C ALA A 43 -9.94 6.30 8.09
N TYR A 44 -11.16 6.49 7.58
CA TYR A 44 -11.66 7.79 7.12
C TYR A 44 -12.78 8.26 8.04
N ASN A 45 -12.82 9.57 8.31
CA ASN A 45 -13.97 10.21 8.94
C ASN A 45 -15.00 10.51 7.85
N THR A 46 -16.06 9.69 7.77
CA THR A 46 -17.17 9.85 6.83
C THR A 46 -18.35 10.55 7.51
N HIS A 47 -19.41 10.80 6.76
CA HIS A 47 -20.65 11.35 7.34
C HIS A 47 -21.37 10.35 8.26
N ASN A 48 -21.11 9.05 8.11
CA ASN A 48 -21.67 7.98 8.95
C ASN A 48 -20.77 7.59 10.13
N GLY A 49 -19.65 8.29 10.33
CA GLY A 49 -18.68 8.00 11.37
C GLY A 49 -17.34 7.54 10.82
N ILE A 50 -16.57 6.84 11.64
CA ILE A 50 -15.24 6.35 11.26
C ILE A 50 -15.42 5.06 10.48
N ARG A 51 -14.79 4.96 9.31
CA ARG A 51 -14.83 3.76 8.47
C ARG A 51 -13.44 3.27 8.10
N LEU A 52 -13.18 1.98 8.32
CA LEU A 52 -12.05 1.28 7.73
C LEU A 52 -12.35 1.00 6.26
N PHE A 53 -11.63 1.65 5.36
CA PHE A 53 -11.82 1.40 3.93
C PHE A 53 -11.29 0.01 3.57
N LYS A 54 -12.19 -0.87 3.10
CA LYS A 54 -11.90 -2.26 2.74
C LYS A 54 -11.17 -3.05 3.86
N GLY A 55 -11.59 -2.84 5.11
CA GLY A 55 -10.96 -3.46 6.29
C GLY A 55 -10.91 -4.98 6.25
N GLU A 56 -12.00 -5.63 5.83
CA GLU A 56 -12.06 -7.09 5.62
C GLU A 56 -11.03 -7.57 4.60
N GLN A 57 -10.97 -6.94 3.43
CA GLN A 57 -10.02 -7.31 2.38
C GLN A 57 -8.56 -7.17 2.84
N HIS A 58 -8.28 -6.17 3.68
CA HIS A 58 -6.95 -5.98 4.25
C HIS A 58 -6.57 -7.09 5.23
N TYR A 59 -7.46 -7.47 6.15
CA TYR A 59 -7.20 -8.55 7.10
C TYR A 59 -7.15 -9.93 6.43
N GLU A 60 -7.99 -10.19 5.44
CA GLU A 60 -7.89 -11.39 4.61
C GLU A 60 -6.56 -11.46 3.85
N ARG A 61 -6.06 -10.33 3.35
CA ARG A 61 -4.74 -10.29 2.70
C ARG A 61 -3.59 -10.46 3.69
N LEU A 62 -3.74 -9.99 4.93
CA LEU A 62 -2.77 -10.26 5.99
C LEU A 62 -2.70 -11.76 6.29
N ARG A 63 -3.85 -12.41 6.45
CA ARG A 63 -3.97 -13.87 6.61
C ARG A 63 -3.36 -14.63 5.42
N LEU A 64 -3.69 -14.22 4.19
CA LEU A 64 -3.09 -14.80 2.98
C LEU A 64 -1.56 -14.62 2.94
N SER A 65 -1.06 -13.46 3.34
CA SER A 65 0.38 -13.20 3.37
C SER A 65 1.08 -14.13 4.36
N CYS A 66 0.48 -14.38 5.52
CA CYS A 66 0.97 -15.36 6.50
C CYS A 66 0.96 -16.78 5.94
N ASP A 67 -0.16 -17.22 5.36
CA ASP A 67 -0.31 -18.55 4.74
C ASP A 67 0.74 -18.81 3.65
N ARG A 68 0.95 -17.83 2.76
CA ARG A 68 1.93 -17.92 1.66
C ARG A 68 3.36 -18.20 2.10
N VAL A 69 3.73 -17.78 3.29
CA VAL A 69 5.10 -17.92 3.79
C VAL A 69 5.18 -18.81 5.03
N GLY A 70 4.09 -19.43 5.46
CA GLY A 70 4.07 -20.36 6.60
C GLY A 70 4.13 -19.71 7.97
N ILE A 71 3.64 -18.47 8.13
CA ILE A 71 3.49 -17.83 9.45
C ILE A 71 2.13 -18.24 10.04
N PRO A 72 2.06 -18.75 11.30
CA PRO A 72 0.78 -19.04 11.95
C PRO A 72 -0.12 -17.81 12.03
N PHE A 73 -1.43 -17.99 11.82
CA PHE A 73 -2.42 -16.90 11.91
C PHE A 73 -3.73 -17.44 12.53
N PRO A 74 -3.83 -17.52 13.86
CA PRO A 74 -5.00 -18.08 14.55
C PRO A 74 -6.12 -17.05 14.82
N TRP A 75 -6.11 -15.89 14.14
CA TRP A 75 -7.07 -14.82 14.38
C TRP A 75 -8.15 -14.76 13.30
N GLU A 76 -9.37 -14.45 13.73
CA GLU A 76 -10.50 -14.21 12.82
C GLU A 76 -10.53 -12.75 12.34
N THR A 77 -10.86 -12.55 11.06
CA THR A 77 -10.88 -11.22 10.44
C THR A 77 -11.85 -10.27 11.14
N ASP A 78 -13.07 -10.72 11.47
CA ASP A 78 -14.09 -9.90 12.15
C ASP A 78 -13.61 -9.40 13.52
N LEU A 79 -12.91 -10.25 14.27
CA LEU A 79 -12.32 -9.88 15.55
C LEU A 79 -11.29 -8.76 15.37
N LEU A 80 -10.40 -8.90 14.38
CA LEU A 80 -9.36 -7.89 14.13
C LEU A 80 -9.95 -6.54 13.69
N ILE A 81 -11.03 -6.57 12.90
CA ILE A 81 -11.79 -5.36 12.55
C ILE A 81 -12.37 -4.71 13.81
N GLU A 82 -13.05 -5.48 14.67
CA GLU A 82 -13.61 -4.99 15.94
C GLU A 82 -12.52 -4.34 16.81
N LYS A 83 -11.39 -5.02 17.00
CA LYS A 83 -10.27 -4.51 17.81
C LYS A 83 -9.62 -3.28 17.20
N THR A 84 -9.63 -3.15 15.87
CA THR A 84 -9.17 -1.93 15.20
C THR A 84 -10.06 -0.74 15.51
N TYR A 85 -11.39 -0.90 15.46
CA TYR A 85 -12.31 0.20 15.82
C TYR A 85 -12.15 0.61 17.29
N GLN A 86 -12.03 -0.35 18.21
CA GLN A 86 -11.74 -0.08 19.62
C GLN A 86 -10.40 0.64 19.80
N LEU A 87 -9.37 0.29 19.02
CA LEU A 87 -8.07 0.97 19.05
C LEU A 87 -8.18 2.43 18.60
N LEU A 88 -8.93 2.69 17.52
CA LEU A 88 -9.15 4.04 17.01
C LEU A 88 -9.89 4.89 18.03
N GLU A 89 -10.93 4.36 18.66
CA GLU A 89 -11.68 5.02 19.73
C GLU A 89 -10.76 5.35 20.93
N LYS A 90 -9.99 4.37 21.43
CA LYS A 90 -9.07 4.57 22.56
C LYS A 90 -8.03 5.65 22.32
N ASN A 91 -7.62 5.85 21.07
CA ASN A 91 -6.68 6.88 20.67
C ASN A 91 -7.36 8.19 20.21
N ASN A 92 -8.70 8.29 20.25
CA ASN A 92 -9.49 9.42 19.74
C ASN A 92 -9.21 9.75 18.26
N LEU A 93 -8.93 8.72 17.44
CA LEU A 93 -8.57 8.88 16.04
C LEU A 93 -9.79 8.79 15.14
N ARG A 94 -10.11 9.88 14.42
CA ARG A 94 -11.22 9.90 13.45
C ARG A 94 -10.77 9.66 12.01
N SER A 95 -9.52 9.97 11.70
CA SER A 95 -8.86 9.71 10.42
C SER A 95 -7.45 9.22 10.73
N ALA A 96 -7.11 8.03 10.28
CA ALA A 96 -5.88 7.38 10.68
C ALA A 96 -5.33 6.44 9.62
N TYR A 97 -4.04 6.16 9.73
CA TYR A 97 -3.45 4.97 9.16
C TYR A 97 -3.35 3.92 10.27
N VAL A 98 -3.72 2.68 9.95
CA VAL A 98 -3.64 1.51 10.82
C VAL A 98 -2.61 0.55 10.25
N ARG A 99 -1.77 -0.02 11.11
CA ARG A 99 -0.72 -1.00 10.78
C ARG A 99 -0.90 -2.25 11.63
N PRO A 100 -1.63 -3.24 11.12
CA PRO A 100 -1.52 -4.60 11.59
C PRO A 100 -0.16 -5.17 11.21
N MET A 101 0.47 -5.92 12.12
CA MET A 101 1.68 -6.68 11.87
C MET A 101 1.57 -8.01 12.58
N VAL A 102 1.98 -9.08 11.89
CA VAL A 102 2.14 -10.41 12.47
C VAL A 102 3.64 -10.67 12.59
N LEU A 103 4.08 -10.77 13.83
CA LEU A 103 5.47 -10.97 14.22
C LEU A 103 5.69 -12.45 14.56
N THR A 104 6.88 -12.95 14.26
CA THR A 104 7.32 -14.32 14.56
C THR A 104 8.36 -14.29 15.68
N GLY A 105 8.27 -15.25 16.58
CA GLY A 105 9.12 -15.35 17.77
C GLY A 105 10.56 -15.80 17.48
N HIS A 106 11.29 -16.10 18.55
CA HIS A 106 12.67 -16.58 18.50
C HIS A 106 12.78 -17.89 17.71
N ASN A 107 13.54 -17.85 16.62
CA ASN A 107 13.97 -19.04 15.92
C ASN A 107 15.16 -18.67 15.03
N MET A 108 16.38 -18.87 15.52
CA MET A 108 17.59 -18.54 14.76
C MET A 108 17.93 -19.57 13.67
N TYR A 109 17.10 -20.61 13.51
CA TYR A 109 17.16 -21.49 12.36
C TYR A 109 16.34 -20.88 11.21
N LEU A 110 16.74 -21.16 9.96
CA LEU A 110 16.02 -20.72 8.75
C LEU A 110 14.83 -21.64 8.45
N THR A 111 13.96 -21.78 9.43
CA THR A 111 12.73 -22.59 9.38
C THR A 111 11.55 -21.74 9.86
N PRO A 112 10.30 -22.05 9.47
CA PRO A 112 9.14 -21.34 9.97
C PRO A 112 9.09 -21.27 11.51
N SER A 113 8.49 -20.20 12.04
CA SER A 113 8.21 -20.09 13.47
C SER A 113 6.93 -20.87 13.80
N GLU A 114 6.90 -21.55 14.94
CA GLU A 114 5.72 -22.31 15.39
C GLU A 114 4.64 -21.40 15.98
N ASP A 115 5.04 -20.21 16.43
CA ASP A 115 4.16 -19.22 17.07
C ASP A 115 4.25 -17.86 16.37
N SER A 116 3.17 -17.09 16.51
CA SER A 116 3.13 -15.71 16.03
C SER A 116 2.39 -14.80 17.02
N SER A 117 2.69 -13.51 16.94
CA SER A 117 2.07 -12.44 17.72
C SER A 117 1.47 -11.43 16.74
N ILE A 118 0.34 -10.83 17.10
CA ILE A 118 -0.28 -9.75 16.32
C ILE A 118 -0.26 -8.43 17.08
N VAL A 119 0.18 -7.38 16.40
CA VAL A 119 0.12 -6.01 16.88
C VAL A 119 -0.65 -5.15 15.90
N ILE A 120 -1.56 -4.31 16.41
CA ILE A 120 -2.26 -3.30 15.61
C ILE A 120 -1.91 -1.93 16.18
N LEU A 121 -1.32 -1.10 15.32
CA LEU A 121 -0.90 0.27 15.59
C LEU A 121 -1.81 1.24 14.82
N ALA A 122 -2.06 2.44 15.36
CA ALA A 122 -2.82 3.48 14.66
C ALA A 122 -2.34 4.90 15.01
N TRP A 123 -2.33 5.79 14.03
CA TRP A 123 -1.93 7.19 14.19
C TRP A 123 -2.49 8.07 13.06
N GLU A 124 -2.47 9.38 13.27
CA GLU A 124 -2.82 10.35 12.22
C GLU A 124 -1.77 10.33 11.11
N TRP A 125 -2.21 10.11 9.86
CA TRP A 125 -1.35 10.20 8.69
C TRP A 125 -2.02 11.10 7.65
N GLY A 126 -1.33 12.16 7.23
CA GLY A 126 -1.72 12.98 6.08
C GLY A 126 -1.62 12.23 4.74
N PRO A 127 -1.68 12.93 3.59
CA PRO A 127 -1.36 12.32 2.31
C PRO A 127 0.14 11.97 2.23
N PHE A 128 0.49 10.71 1.99
CA PHE A 128 1.89 10.21 2.07
C PHE A 128 2.85 10.89 1.08
N LEU A 129 2.41 11.12 -0.16
CA LEU A 129 3.17 11.83 -1.21
C LEU A 129 2.64 13.25 -1.46
N GLY A 130 1.86 13.79 -0.52
CA GLY A 130 1.21 15.10 -0.72
C GLY A 130 0.04 15.04 -1.70
N THR A 131 -0.35 16.22 -2.19
CA THR A 131 -1.45 16.41 -3.16
C THR A 131 -0.97 16.84 -4.54
N ASP A 132 0.30 17.21 -4.65
CA ASP A 132 0.91 17.67 -5.88
C ASP A 132 1.28 16.48 -6.76
N LEU A 133 1.49 16.74 -8.04
CA LEU A 133 2.04 15.74 -8.95
C LEU A 133 3.50 15.45 -8.57
N ILE A 134 3.88 14.19 -8.66
CA ILE A 134 5.21 13.73 -8.27
C ILE A 134 6.14 13.54 -9.46
N HIS A 135 7.44 13.74 -9.24
CA HIS A 135 8.49 13.39 -10.19
C HIS A 135 9.08 12.02 -9.81
N VAL A 136 9.07 11.07 -10.75
CA VAL A 136 9.59 9.71 -10.52
C VAL A 136 10.81 9.41 -11.38
N THR A 137 11.57 8.39 -10.99
CA THR A 137 12.69 7.88 -11.80
C THR A 137 12.73 6.37 -11.82
N CYS A 138 13.27 5.80 -12.89
CA CYS A 138 13.57 4.37 -12.94
C CYS A 138 14.69 4.06 -11.94
N SER A 139 14.43 3.13 -11.02
CA SER A 139 15.40 2.69 -10.02
C SER A 139 16.43 1.76 -10.63
N PRO A 140 17.70 1.83 -10.21
CA PRO A 140 18.68 0.78 -10.51
C PRO A 140 18.40 -0.52 -9.74
N TYR A 141 17.54 -0.49 -8.72
CA TYR A 141 17.13 -1.68 -7.97
C TYR A 141 15.88 -2.29 -8.60
N GLN A 142 15.94 -3.59 -8.85
CA GLN A 142 14.79 -4.37 -9.30
C GLN A 142 13.95 -4.85 -8.12
N ARG A 143 12.68 -5.13 -8.38
CA ARG A 143 11.82 -5.83 -7.43
C ARG A 143 12.38 -7.26 -7.21
N PRO A 144 12.25 -7.83 -5.99
CA PRO A 144 12.54 -9.24 -5.77
C PRO A 144 11.87 -10.14 -6.81
N ASN A 145 12.65 -11.10 -7.31
CA ASN A 145 12.15 -12.11 -8.25
C ASN A 145 11.00 -12.90 -7.57
N PRO A 146 9.86 -13.13 -8.26
CA PRO A 146 8.73 -13.90 -7.71
C PRO A 146 9.07 -15.33 -7.27
N HIS A 147 10.11 -15.94 -7.84
CA HIS A 147 10.64 -17.25 -7.43
C HIS A 147 11.51 -17.18 -6.17
N ALA A 148 11.96 -15.99 -5.76
CA ALA A 148 12.71 -15.80 -4.52
C ALA A 148 11.76 -15.53 -3.34
N ILE A 149 10.78 -14.63 -3.51
CA ILE A 149 9.79 -14.30 -2.48
C ILE A 149 8.43 -14.08 -3.15
N PRO A 150 7.33 -14.70 -2.65
CA PRO A 150 6.01 -14.53 -3.23
C PRO A 150 5.58 -13.05 -3.31
N PRO A 151 5.27 -12.54 -4.52
CA PRO A 151 4.96 -11.12 -4.72
C PRO A 151 3.57 -10.74 -4.22
N ASP A 152 2.72 -11.72 -3.93
CA ASP A 152 1.38 -11.57 -3.35
C ASP A 152 1.36 -11.66 -1.81
N ALA A 153 2.50 -11.95 -1.17
CA ALA A 153 2.66 -11.88 0.28
C ALA A 153 3.28 -10.54 0.69
N LYS A 154 2.63 -9.81 1.60
CA LYS A 154 3.11 -8.51 2.09
C LYS A 154 4.04 -8.67 3.29
N ILE A 155 5.31 -8.95 3.02
CA ILE A 155 6.32 -9.28 4.05
C ILE A 155 7.28 -8.12 4.30
N ALA A 156 7.60 -7.86 5.56
CA ALA A 156 8.47 -6.75 5.98
C ALA A 156 9.85 -6.78 5.30
N GLY A 157 10.49 -7.95 5.18
CA GLY A 157 11.79 -8.09 4.53
C GLY A 157 11.85 -7.61 3.08
N GLN A 158 10.74 -7.63 2.34
CA GLN A 158 10.67 -7.12 0.96
C GLN A 158 10.91 -5.61 0.89
N TYR A 159 10.60 -4.87 1.97
CA TYR A 159 10.71 -3.41 1.99
C TYR A 159 12.15 -2.91 2.05
N VAL A 160 13.14 -3.78 2.28
CA VAL A 160 14.56 -3.39 2.14
C VAL A 160 14.84 -2.90 0.72
N ALA A 161 14.35 -3.61 -0.30
CA ALA A 161 14.48 -3.20 -1.69
C ALA A 161 13.76 -1.86 -1.96
N SER A 162 12.56 -1.69 -1.40
CA SER A 162 11.80 -0.43 -1.49
C SER A 162 12.57 0.75 -0.90
N ILE A 163 13.19 0.58 0.28
CA ILE A 163 13.98 1.62 0.95
C ILE A 163 15.22 1.98 0.14
N LEU A 164 15.92 0.99 -0.43
CA LEU A 164 17.08 1.23 -1.29
C LEU A 164 16.70 2.03 -2.54
N ALA A 165 15.59 1.64 -3.19
CA ALA A 165 15.08 2.31 -4.38
C ALA A 165 14.68 3.77 -4.09
N THR A 166 13.88 4.01 -3.05
CA THR A 166 13.46 5.38 -2.69
C THR A 166 14.63 6.25 -2.24
N THR A 167 15.54 5.71 -1.44
CA THR A 167 16.72 6.46 -0.98
C THR A 167 17.58 6.92 -2.16
N GLU A 168 17.74 6.08 -3.18
CA GLU A 168 18.49 6.43 -4.39
C GLU A 168 17.77 7.50 -5.22
N ALA A 169 16.46 7.34 -5.46
CA ALA A 169 15.65 8.30 -6.19
C ALA A 169 15.61 9.68 -5.52
N THR A 170 15.39 9.72 -4.20
CA THR A 170 15.36 10.96 -3.42
C THR A 170 16.72 11.67 -3.43
N LYS A 171 17.83 10.94 -3.36
CA LYS A 171 19.18 11.54 -3.50
C LYS A 171 19.40 12.21 -4.87
N ARG A 172 18.69 11.77 -5.90
CA ARG A 172 18.71 12.35 -7.25
C ARG A 172 17.67 13.44 -7.45
N GLY A 173 16.90 13.79 -6.43
CA GLY A 173 15.88 14.85 -6.48
C GLY A 173 14.52 14.42 -6.99
N TYR A 174 14.23 13.11 -7.03
CA TYR A 174 12.91 12.56 -7.37
C TYR A 174 12.12 12.21 -6.11
N ASP A 175 10.80 12.26 -6.20
CA ASP A 175 9.90 11.98 -5.08
C ASP A 175 9.72 10.48 -4.82
N GLU A 176 9.77 9.66 -5.88
CA GLU A 176 9.51 8.23 -5.79
C GLU A 176 10.26 7.43 -6.88
N ALA A 177 10.49 6.15 -6.62
CA ALA A 177 11.19 5.23 -7.51
C ALA A 177 10.24 4.27 -8.20
N ILE A 178 10.41 4.07 -9.52
CA ILE A 178 9.77 3.01 -10.30
C ILE A 178 10.75 1.83 -10.41
N LEU A 179 10.35 0.67 -9.90
CA LEU A 179 11.14 -0.55 -9.95
C LEU A 179 10.73 -1.38 -11.16
N MET A 180 11.75 -1.96 -11.80
CA MET A 180 11.57 -2.97 -12.84
C MET A 180 11.49 -4.37 -12.24
N ASP A 181 10.91 -5.32 -12.98
CA ASP A 181 11.07 -6.73 -12.72
C ASP A 181 12.45 -7.25 -13.17
N SER A 182 12.69 -8.54 -12.96
CA SER A 182 13.93 -9.23 -13.34
C SER A 182 14.14 -9.33 -14.86
N GLU A 183 13.11 -9.09 -15.66
CA GLU A 183 13.14 -9.12 -17.12
C GLU A 183 13.30 -7.70 -17.72
N GLY A 184 13.28 -6.66 -16.88
CA GLY A 184 13.43 -5.27 -17.30
C GLY A 184 12.12 -4.59 -17.67
N HIS A 185 10.97 -5.21 -17.41
CA HIS A 185 9.67 -4.56 -17.55
C HIS A 185 9.32 -3.76 -16.30
N VAL A 186 8.44 -2.79 -16.44
CA VAL A 186 7.93 -2.00 -15.33
C VAL A 186 7.10 -2.90 -14.41
N ALA A 187 7.52 -3.00 -13.15
CA ALA A 187 6.77 -3.71 -12.13
C ALA A 187 5.84 -2.73 -11.39
N GLN A 188 6.40 -1.89 -10.53
CA GLN A 188 5.62 -0.96 -9.70
C GLN A 188 6.54 0.08 -9.06
N ALA A 189 5.97 1.06 -8.36
CA ALA A 189 6.77 1.91 -7.49
C ALA A 189 7.18 1.18 -6.21
N SER A 190 8.02 1.84 -5.39
CA SER A 190 8.59 1.26 -4.17
C SER A 190 7.53 0.67 -3.22
N SER A 191 6.36 1.31 -3.12
CA SER A 191 5.25 0.84 -2.27
C SER A 191 3.85 0.95 -2.91
N ASN A 192 3.78 1.28 -4.21
CA ASN A 192 2.55 1.59 -4.92
C ASN A 192 2.46 0.92 -6.28
N ASN A 193 1.27 0.50 -6.70
CA ASN A 193 1.04 0.03 -8.07
C ASN A 193 1.01 1.21 -9.05
N LEU A 194 1.38 0.97 -10.30
CA LEU A 194 1.43 1.96 -11.37
C LEU A 194 0.30 1.72 -12.39
N PHE A 195 -0.26 2.82 -12.88
CA PHE A 195 -1.09 2.86 -14.07
C PHE A 195 -0.52 3.90 -15.04
N ILE A 196 -0.61 3.61 -16.34
CA ILE A 196 -0.36 4.57 -17.41
C ILE A 196 -1.62 4.73 -18.25
N GLU A 197 -1.79 5.90 -18.83
CA GLU A 197 -2.85 6.21 -19.78
C GLU A 197 -2.26 6.33 -21.18
N LYS A 198 -2.91 5.70 -22.16
CA LYS A 198 -2.57 5.86 -23.58
C LYS A 198 -3.82 5.77 -24.44
N ASP A 199 -4.05 6.79 -25.27
CA ASP A 199 -5.19 6.88 -26.19
C ASP A 199 -6.55 6.66 -25.48
N GLY A 200 -6.71 7.28 -24.31
CA GLY A 200 -7.93 7.19 -23.48
C GLY A 200 -8.16 5.84 -22.79
N ARG A 201 -7.17 4.93 -22.83
CA ARG A 201 -7.22 3.63 -22.14
C ARG A 201 -6.18 3.58 -21.01
N LEU A 202 -6.48 2.79 -19.98
CA LEU A 202 -5.53 2.53 -18.91
C LEU A 202 -4.78 1.22 -19.12
N TYR A 203 -3.51 1.22 -18.73
CA TYR A 203 -2.67 0.04 -18.70
C TYR A 203 -2.01 -0.05 -17.33
N THR A 204 -1.90 -1.26 -16.81
CA THR A 204 -1.18 -1.52 -15.57
C THR A 204 -0.39 -2.82 -15.72
N PRO A 205 0.77 -2.95 -15.07
CA PRO A 205 1.50 -4.20 -15.07
C PRO A 205 0.61 -5.36 -14.60
N ALA A 206 0.62 -6.45 -15.37
CA ALA A 206 -0.10 -7.67 -15.02
C ALA A 206 0.43 -8.30 -13.72
N LEU A 207 -0.43 -9.05 -13.03
CA LEU A 207 -0.01 -9.82 -11.86
C LEU A 207 1.07 -10.85 -12.24
N GLY A 208 1.90 -11.21 -11.26
CA GLY A 208 3.06 -12.07 -11.45
C GLY A 208 4.32 -11.43 -10.90
N HIS A 209 4.61 -10.19 -11.31
CA HIS A 209 5.75 -9.41 -10.79
C HIS A 209 5.32 -8.20 -9.96
N VAL A 210 4.03 -8.03 -9.66
CA VAL A 210 3.52 -6.90 -8.88
C VAL A 210 2.67 -7.32 -7.72
N PHE A 211 2.58 -6.45 -6.72
CA PHE A 211 1.73 -6.68 -5.56
C PHE A 211 0.24 -6.51 -5.94
N PRO A 212 -0.67 -7.45 -5.58
CA PRO A 212 -2.11 -7.28 -5.78
C PRO A 212 -2.67 -6.26 -4.78
N GLY A 213 -2.49 -4.97 -5.09
CA GLY A 213 -2.93 -3.86 -4.24
C GLY A 213 -4.45 -3.75 -4.15
N ILE A 214 -4.97 -3.52 -2.93
CA ILE A 214 -6.41 -3.27 -2.73
C ILE A 214 -6.85 -1.96 -3.39
N THR A 215 -6.00 -0.93 -3.37
CA THR A 215 -6.25 0.33 -4.09
C THR A 215 -6.22 0.11 -5.61
N ARG A 216 -5.28 -0.68 -6.13
CA ARG A 216 -5.26 -1.11 -7.54
C ARG A 216 -6.58 -1.80 -7.93
N GLN A 217 -7.03 -2.77 -7.14
CA GLN A 217 -8.29 -3.45 -7.38
C GLN A 217 -9.49 -2.49 -7.38
N THR A 218 -9.48 -1.51 -6.47
CA THR A 218 -10.51 -0.47 -6.41
C THR A 218 -10.49 0.42 -7.65
N VAL A 219 -9.31 0.74 -8.19
CA VAL A 219 -9.18 1.47 -9.46
C VAL A 219 -9.77 0.67 -10.62
N LEU A 220 -9.52 -0.64 -10.68
CA LEU A 220 -10.11 -1.50 -11.72
C LEU A 220 -11.65 -1.53 -11.63
N GLU A 221 -12.20 -1.60 -10.42
CA GLU A 221 -13.65 -1.54 -10.17
C GLU A 221 -14.25 -0.20 -10.61
N ILE A 222 -13.58 0.91 -10.27
CA ILE A 222 -14.01 2.27 -10.67
C ILE A 222 -13.94 2.42 -12.19
N ALA A 223 -12.84 2.03 -12.82
CA ALA A 223 -12.67 2.12 -14.27
C ALA A 223 -13.76 1.34 -15.01
N LYS A 224 -14.08 0.12 -14.55
CA LYS A 224 -15.20 -0.67 -15.07
C LYS A 224 -16.54 0.06 -14.94
N ALA A 225 -16.83 0.66 -13.78
CA ALA A 225 -18.07 1.41 -13.56
C ALA A 225 -18.18 2.67 -14.45
N LEU A 226 -17.04 3.26 -14.81
CA LEU A 226 -16.95 4.41 -15.71
C LEU A 226 -16.82 4.03 -17.19
N ASN A 227 -16.88 2.74 -17.54
CA ASN A 227 -16.65 2.23 -18.89
C ASN A 227 -15.28 2.65 -19.49
N VAL A 228 -14.25 2.69 -18.65
CA VAL A 228 -12.87 2.90 -19.06
C VAL A 228 -12.21 1.54 -19.25
N ASP A 229 -11.65 1.31 -20.45
CA ASP A 229 -10.88 0.10 -20.74
C ASP A 229 -9.59 0.08 -19.91
N VAL A 230 -9.35 -1.05 -19.21
CA VAL A 230 -8.10 -1.31 -18.52
C VAL A 230 -7.47 -2.59 -19.04
N ILE A 231 -6.21 -2.50 -19.47
CA ILE A 231 -5.44 -3.62 -20.00
C ILE A 231 -4.30 -3.96 -19.03
N GLU A 232 -4.38 -5.15 -18.45
CA GLU A 232 -3.31 -5.72 -17.63
C GLU A 232 -2.29 -6.41 -18.54
N LYS A 233 -1.07 -5.86 -18.67
CA LYS A 233 -0.01 -6.41 -19.54
C LYS A 233 1.39 -6.12 -19.02
N GLN A 234 2.42 -6.71 -19.62
CA GLN A 234 3.79 -6.22 -19.43
C GLN A 234 3.94 -4.83 -20.05
N ILE A 235 4.63 -3.93 -19.36
CA ILE A 235 4.87 -2.56 -19.78
C ILE A 235 6.38 -2.34 -19.85
N SER A 236 6.90 -1.97 -21.00
CA SER A 236 8.31 -1.60 -21.13
C SER A 236 8.59 -0.20 -20.57
N PRO A 237 9.84 0.12 -20.19
CA PRO A 237 10.21 1.47 -19.79
C PRO A 237 9.92 2.53 -20.87
N GLU A 238 10.00 2.15 -22.14
CA GLU A 238 9.69 3.03 -23.27
C GLU A 238 8.20 3.35 -23.35
N GLU A 239 7.32 2.34 -23.16
CA GLU A 239 5.88 2.57 -23.12
C GLU A 239 5.47 3.47 -21.95
N LEU A 240 6.11 3.31 -20.79
CA LEU A 240 5.91 4.22 -19.65
C LEU A 240 6.33 5.65 -20.01
N LYS A 241 7.47 5.85 -20.68
CA LYS A 241 7.94 7.20 -21.06
C LYS A 241 7.11 7.87 -22.14
N ASN A 242 6.46 7.08 -23.00
CA ASN A 242 5.63 7.55 -24.11
C ASN A 242 4.13 7.55 -23.81
N ALA A 243 3.74 7.27 -22.56
CA ALA A 243 2.35 7.37 -22.11
C ALA A 243 1.85 8.83 -22.14
N ASP A 244 0.54 9.00 -22.18
CA ASP A 244 -0.10 10.32 -22.20
C ASP A 244 -0.18 10.88 -20.78
N SER A 245 -0.43 10.02 -19.79
CA SER A 245 -0.39 10.32 -18.36
C SER A 245 -0.02 9.07 -17.54
N ALA A 246 0.30 9.23 -16.25
CA ALA A 246 0.51 8.12 -15.34
C ALA A 246 0.18 8.46 -13.88
N PHE A 247 -0.12 7.45 -13.07
CA PHE A 247 -0.40 7.61 -11.65
C PHE A 247 -0.05 6.39 -10.80
N LEU A 248 0.17 6.64 -9.51
CA LEU A 248 0.42 5.62 -8.50
C LEU A 248 -0.81 5.37 -7.64
N THR A 249 -0.95 4.13 -7.14
CA THR A 249 -2.04 3.72 -6.26
C THR A 249 -1.53 2.95 -5.04
N GLY A 250 -2.07 3.24 -3.86
CA GLY A 250 -1.80 2.47 -2.65
C GLY A 250 -2.49 3.05 -1.42
N THR A 251 -2.57 2.27 -0.33
CA THR A 251 -3.36 2.68 0.84
C THR A 251 -2.86 3.97 1.49
N ALA A 252 -1.54 4.18 1.58
CA ALA A 252 -0.96 5.37 2.19
C ALA A 252 -1.09 6.63 1.30
N THR A 253 -1.03 6.46 -0.01
CA THR A 253 -1.02 7.55 -1.00
C THR A 253 -2.40 7.86 -1.58
N GLY A 254 -3.34 6.91 -1.55
CA GLY A 254 -4.55 6.97 -2.36
C GLY A 254 -4.19 6.81 -3.84
N ILE A 255 -4.53 7.82 -4.64
CA ILE A 255 -4.18 7.94 -6.05
C ILE A 255 -3.41 9.25 -6.21
N VAL A 256 -2.21 9.21 -6.78
CA VAL A 256 -1.37 10.40 -7.01
C VAL A 256 -0.88 10.40 -8.45
N GLY A 257 -1.10 11.51 -9.15
CA GLY A 257 -0.64 11.70 -10.52
C GLY A 257 0.87 11.92 -10.59
N ILE A 258 1.48 11.51 -11.69
CA ILE A 258 2.91 11.68 -11.95
C ILE A 258 3.09 12.82 -12.94
N ALA A 259 3.91 13.82 -12.61
CA ALA A 259 4.23 14.93 -13.50
C ALA A 259 5.24 14.51 -14.59
N ALA A 260 6.27 13.78 -14.18
CA ALA A 260 7.38 13.42 -15.05
C ALA A 260 8.08 12.15 -14.60
N ILE A 261 8.67 11.43 -15.56
CA ILE A 261 9.59 10.32 -15.33
C ILE A 261 10.96 10.61 -15.93
N ASP A 262 12.03 10.44 -15.13
CA ASP A 262 13.42 10.72 -15.55
C ASP A 262 13.62 12.13 -16.14
N GLY A 263 12.82 13.10 -15.70
CA GLY A 263 12.82 14.48 -16.19
C GLY A 263 11.98 14.72 -17.45
N THR A 264 11.37 13.69 -18.04
CA THR A 264 10.43 13.82 -19.16
C THR A 264 9.01 13.96 -18.63
N HIS A 265 8.36 15.08 -18.95
CA HIS A 265 6.97 15.34 -18.56
C HIS A 265 5.99 14.52 -19.39
N PHE A 266 4.93 14.07 -18.74
CA PHE A 266 3.77 13.54 -19.45
C PHE A 266 3.05 14.66 -20.21
N PRO A 267 2.56 14.41 -21.44
CA PRO A 267 2.00 15.46 -22.29
C PRO A 267 0.60 15.93 -21.87
N GLU A 268 -0.20 15.08 -21.22
CA GLU A 268 -1.55 15.47 -20.80
C GLU A 268 -1.56 16.18 -19.44
N GLU A 269 -2.34 17.25 -19.35
CA GLU A 269 -2.58 17.95 -18.09
C GLU A 269 -3.39 17.06 -17.15
N TRP A 270 -2.87 16.80 -15.94
CA TRP A 270 -3.46 15.82 -15.01
C TRP A 270 -4.96 15.98 -14.83
N ALA A 271 -5.47 17.22 -14.73
CA ALA A 271 -6.87 17.51 -14.48
C ALA A 271 -7.83 16.89 -15.52
N ASP A 272 -7.36 16.74 -16.76
CA ASP A 272 -8.13 16.29 -17.93
C ASP A 272 -7.99 14.78 -18.19
N THR A 273 -7.12 14.10 -17.42
CA THR A 273 -6.83 12.67 -17.58
C THR A 273 -7.94 11.76 -17.03
N VAL A 274 -7.99 10.53 -17.53
CA VAL A 274 -8.76 9.45 -16.90
C VAL A 274 -8.29 9.21 -15.46
N GLY A 275 -6.98 9.30 -15.21
CA GLY A 275 -6.39 9.16 -13.88
C GLY A 275 -6.99 10.13 -12.85
N ALA A 276 -7.15 11.40 -13.18
CA ALA A 276 -7.76 12.38 -12.28
C ALA A 276 -9.26 12.13 -12.06
N THR A 277 -9.97 11.65 -13.09
CA THR A 277 -11.38 11.24 -12.94
C THR A 277 -11.52 10.10 -11.93
N ILE A 278 -10.67 9.08 -12.03
CA ILE A 278 -10.63 7.97 -11.07
C ILE A 278 -10.20 8.45 -9.68
N GLN A 279 -9.24 9.36 -9.57
CA GLN A 279 -8.82 9.96 -8.30
C GLN A 279 -10.01 10.61 -7.58
N ARG A 280 -10.84 11.39 -8.29
CA ARG A 280 -12.06 11.99 -7.74
C ARG A 280 -13.07 10.93 -7.29
N ALA A 281 -13.34 9.93 -8.12
CA ALA A 281 -14.25 8.84 -7.78
C ALA A 281 -13.78 8.04 -6.56
N TYR A 282 -12.48 7.72 -6.46
CA TYR A 282 -11.88 7.05 -5.32
C TYR A 282 -12.01 7.88 -4.03
N LYS A 283 -11.78 9.19 -4.11
CA LYS A 283 -11.95 10.10 -2.97
C LYS A 283 -13.40 10.13 -2.48
N ASN A 284 -14.38 10.16 -3.38
CA ASN A 284 -15.80 10.12 -3.00
C ASN A 284 -16.17 8.78 -2.36
N LEU A 285 -15.68 7.67 -2.92
CA LEU A 285 -15.90 6.33 -2.39
C LEU A 285 -15.33 6.16 -0.96
N THR A 286 -14.10 6.64 -0.73
CA THR A 286 -13.44 6.54 0.59
C THR A 286 -14.05 7.44 1.67
N LEU A 287 -14.68 8.54 1.27
CA LEU A 287 -15.34 9.49 2.18
C LEU A 287 -16.86 9.26 2.32
N GLU A 288 -17.41 8.28 1.60
CA GLU A 288 -18.86 8.04 1.47
C GLU A 288 -19.63 9.28 1.02
N LYS A 289 -19.03 10.12 0.17
CA LYS A 289 -19.78 11.24 -0.38
C LYS A 289 -20.79 10.69 -1.39
N GLU A 290 -22.08 10.84 -1.10
CA GLU A 290 -23.12 10.67 -2.11
C GLU A 290 -22.86 11.67 -3.25
N ASN A 291 -22.67 11.17 -4.46
CA ASN A 291 -22.55 11.98 -5.66
C ASN A 291 -23.92 12.63 -5.95
N TYR A 292 -24.17 13.82 -5.40
CA TYR A 292 -25.31 14.65 -5.83
C TYR A 292 -25.02 15.40 -7.15
N GLU A 293 -23.83 15.28 -7.70
CA GLU A 293 -23.50 15.89 -8.99
C GLU A 293 -23.58 14.84 -10.09
N VAL A 294 -24.75 14.80 -10.72
CA VAL A 294 -24.90 14.38 -12.11
C VAL A 294 -24.01 15.31 -12.94
N ILE A 295 -22.90 14.78 -13.44
CA ILE A 295 -22.17 15.46 -14.52
C ILE A 295 -23.04 15.25 -15.76
N ILE A 296 -23.76 16.30 -16.16
CA ILE A 296 -24.48 16.41 -17.43
C ILE A 296 -23.47 16.75 -18.52
#